data_AF-A0A7G7MFT9-F1
#
_entry.id   AF-A0A7G7MFT9-F1
#
_cell.length_a   1.000
_cell.length_b   1.000
_cell.length_c   1.000
_cell.angle_alpha   90.00
_cell.angle_beta   90.00
_cell.angle_gamma   90.00
#
_symmetry.space_group_name_H-M   'P 1'
#
loop_
_entity.id
_entity.type
_entity.pdbx_description
1 polymer ?
#
loop_
_entity_poly.entity_id
_entity_poly.type
_entity_poly.pdbx_seq_one_letter_code
_entity_poly.pdbx_strand_id
1 'polypeptide(L)'
;MAAHGLCSAHLKQAMAGRELTPVRVNRDIHARDAEGRKECATCRQWCEVGEYRLSQKAGDGLTSNCRKCSRAYTIQRKYGISPARYDEMLAEQGEQCAICRCVPVPNRRGITLVVDHDHSCCPGDRSCNSCVRALICVSCNIALGAAGDDVDRLNSMIGYLKDHRE
;
A
#
# COMPACT_ATOMS: atom_id res chain seq x y z
N MET A 1 8.62 48.22 7.57
CA MET A 1 8.03 47.44 8.68
C MET A 1 6.57 47.18 8.32
N ALA A 2 6.13 45.92 8.23
CA ALA A 2 4.77 45.60 7.79
C ALA A 2 3.74 46.01 8.87
N ALA A 3 2.94 47.04 8.60
CA ALA A 3 2.11 47.75 9.58
C ALA A 3 0.86 47.00 10.10
N HIS A 4 0.70 45.70 9.81
CA HIS A 4 -0.52 44.95 10.14
C HIS A 4 -0.29 43.62 10.88
N GLY A 5 0.95 43.27 11.26
CA GLY A 5 1.23 42.01 11.97
C GLY A 5 0.93 40.72 11.17
N LEU A 6 0.52 40.84 9.90
CA LEU A 6 0.23 39.73 9.01
C LEU A 6 1.45 39.37 8.15
N CYS A 7 1.67 38.07 7.92
CA CYS A 7 2.63 37.63 6.91
C CYS A 7 2.16 38.03 5.50
N SER A 8 3.06 38.05 4.52
CA SER A 8 2.76 38.50 3.15
C SER A 8 1.59 37.75 2.50
N ALA A 9 1.42 36.47 2.80
CA ALA A 9 0.34 35.65 2.27
C ALA A 9 -1.02 35.94 2.94
N HIS A 10 -1.07 36.15 4.26
CA HIS A 10 -2.30 36.56 4.96
C HIS A 10 -2.68 38.01 4.64
N LEU A 11 -1.69 38.89 4.44
CA LEU A 11 -1.95 40.26 3.97
C LEU A 11 -2.63 40.25 2.60
N LYS A 12 -2.21 39.38 1.66
CA LYS A 12 -2.89 39.21 0.36
C LYS A 12 -4.33 38.71 0.49
N GLN A 13 -4.61 37.82 1.44
CA GLN A 13 -5.99 37.36 1.70
C GLN A 13 -6.86 38.51 2.24
N ALA A 14 -6.35 39.25 3.22
CA ALA A 14 -7.03 40.42 3.79
C ALA A 14 -7.28 41.51 2.74
N MET A 15 -6.28 41.84 1.92
CA MET A 15 -6.42 42.82 0.83
C MET A 15 -7.42 42.39 -0.25
N ALA A 16 -7.63 41.08 -0.42
CA ALA A 16 -8.64 40.53 -1.32
C ALA A 16 -10.04 40.44 -0.68
N GLY A 17 -10.24 40.96 0.54
CA GLY A 17 -11.51 40.90 1.27
C GLY A 17 -11.90 39.48 1.70
N ARG A 18 -10.94 38.55 1.74
CA ARG A 18 -11.19 37.15 2.14
C ARG A 18 -10.96 36.99 3.64
N GLU A 19 -11.74 36.11 4.25
CA GLU A 19 -11.44 35.61 5.59
C GLU A 19 -10.04 34.97 5.62
N LEU A 20 -9.28 35.24 6.68
CA LEU A 20 -7.94 34.69 6.83
C LEU A 20 -8.03 33.18 7.07
N THR A 21 -7.53 32.41 6.11
CA THR A 21 -7.44 30.96 6.16
C THR A 21 -5.99 30.52 6.16
N PRO A 22 -5.68 29.35 6.75
CA PRO A 22 -4.32 28.82 6.77
C PRO A 22 -3.71 28.82 5.37
N VAL A 23 -2.60 29.55 5.21
CA VAL A 23 -1.86 29.59 3.95
C VAL A 23 -1.32 28.19 3.67
N ARG A 24 -1.67 27.65 2.50
CA ARG A 24 -1.01 26.45 1.97
C ARG A 24 0.45 26.82 1.69
N VAL A 25 1.35 26.32 2.52
CA VAL A 25 2.78 26.37 2.24
C VAL A 25 3.05 25.52 1.00
N ASN A 26 3.62 26.13 -0.03
CA ASN A 26 4.14 25.40 -1.17
C ASN A 26 5.40 24.68 -0.69
N ARG A 27 5.30 23.37 -0.46
CA ARG A 27 6.43 22.57 -0.01
C ARG A 27 7.24 22.16 -1.23
N ASP A 28 8.56 22.28 -1.12
CA ASP A 28 9.43 21.67 -2.10
C ASP A 28 9.41 20.15 -1.90
N ILE A 29 8.65 19.46 -2.75
CA ILE A 29 8.53 17.99 -2.77
C ILE A 29 9.83 17.30 -3.20
N HIS A 30 10.82 18.07 -3.68
CA HIS A 30 12.15 17.61 -4.06
C HIS A 30 13.20 17.95 -3.01
N ALA A 31 12.82 18.57 -1.90
CA ALA A 31 13.73 18.89 -0.81
C ALA A 31 14.47 17.64 -0.29
N ARG A 32 15.68 17.88 0.20
CA ARG A 32 16.53 16.90 0.87
C ARG A 32 17.02 17.47 2.19
N ASP A 33 17.13 16.63 3.22
CA ASP A 33 17.76 17.02 4.47
C ASP A 33 19.30 16.91 4.40
N ALA A 34 19.97 17.16 5.52
CA ALA A 34 21.43 17.12 5.60
C ALA A 34 22.01 15.73 5.27
N GLU A 35 21.23 14.67 5.48
CA GLU A 35 21.59 13.29 5.18
C GLU A 35 21.20 12.86 3.76
N GLY A 36 20.62 13.75 2.96
CA GLY A 36 20.19 13.45 1.59
C GLY A 36 18.89 12.63 1.50
N ARG A 37 18.16 12.48 2.60
CA ARG A 37 16.86 11.81 2.64
C ARG A 37 15.78 12.70 2.03
N LYS A 38 14.71 12.09 1.52
CA LYS A 38 13.56 12.78 0.91
C LYS A 38 12.36 12.72 1.83
N GLU A 39 11.64 13.83 2.00
CA GLU A 39 10.39 13.86 2.76
C GLU A 39 9.24 13.20 1.97
N CYS A 40 8.52 12.26 2.60
CA CYS A 40 7.35 11.62 2.00
C CYS A 40 6.13 12.54 2.08
N ALA A 41 5.47 12.82 0.96
CA ALA A 41 4.31 13.71 0.92
C ALA A 41 3.07 13.19 1.70
N THR A 42 3.05 11.89 2.04
CA THR A 42 1.98 11.28 2.85
C THR A 42 2.31 11.24 4.33
N CYS A 43 3.37 10.53 4.75
CA CYS A 43 3.70 10.36 6.17
C CYS A 43 4.58 11.47 6.76
N ARG A 44 5.11 12.38 5.92
CA ARG A 44 5.96 13.52 6.33
C ARG A 44 7.25 13.11 7.06
N GLN A 45 7.69 11.88 6.85
CA GLN A 45 8.97 11.38 7.36
C GLN A 45 10.05 11.60 6.30
N TRP A 46 11.26 11.91 6.75
CA TRP A 46 12.47 11.87 5.95
C TRP A 46 12.87 10.40 5.75
N CYS A 47 12.68 9.90 4.53
CA CYS A 47 12.97 8.52 4.18
C CYS A 47 14.19 8.44 3.26
N GLU A 48 14.94 7.35 3.36
CA GLU A 48 16.01 7.04 2.43
C GLU A 48 15.52 7.08 0.98
N VAL A 49 16.38 7.54 0.08
CA VAL A 49 16.04 7.69 -1.34
C VAL A 49 15.62 6.34 -1.96
N GLY A 50 16.22 5.24 -1.47
CA GLY A 50 15.87 3.87 -1.84
C GLY A 50 14.45 3.44 -1.46
N GLU A 51 13.79 4.15 -0.54
CA GLU A 51 12.40 3.89 -0.14
C GLU A 51 11.37 4.51 -1.08
N TYR A 52 11.79 5.10 -2.20
CA TYR A 52 10.90 5.62 -3.23
C TYR A 52 10.92 4.72 -4.47
N ARG A 53 9.85 4.79 -5.27
CA ARG A 53 9.85 4.24 -6.62
C ARG A 53 10.38 5.29 -7.59
N LEU A 54 11.07 4.85 -8.63
CA LEU A 54 11.49 5.72 -9.73
C LEU A 54 10.27 6.25 -10.48
N SER A 55 10.35 7.48 -10.96
CA SER A 55 9.32 8.16 -11.75
C SER A 55 9.96 9.06 -12.78
N GLN A 56 9.72 8.79 -14.07
CA GLN A 56 10.22 9.61 -15.17
C GLN A 56 9.54 10.99 -15.25
N LYS A 57 8.39 11.17 -14.56
CA LYS A 57 7.61 12.42 -14.59
C LYS A 57 8.04 13.42 -13.52
N ALA A 58 8.77 12.97 -12.50
CA ALA A 58 9.15 13.82 -11.37
C ALA A 58 10.51 14.48 -11.62
N GLY A 59 10.67 15.74 -11.21
CA GLY A 59 11.90 16.51 -11.45
C GLY A 59 13.16 15.88 -10.82
N ASP A 60 13.01 15.13 -9.73
CA ASP A 60 14.09 14.40 -9.05
C ASP A 60 14.12 12.90 -9.37
N GLY A 61 13.34 12.46 -10.37
CA GLY A 61 13.29 11.05 -10.79
C GLY A 61 12.57 10.11 -9.82
N LEU A 62 11.93 10.62 -8.75
CA LEU A 62 11.32 9.81 -7.70
C LEU A 62 9.86 10.16 -7.47
N THR A 63 9.07 9.15 -7.13
CA THR A 63 7.71 9.34 -6.60
C THR A 63 7.68 10.26 -5.38
N SER A 64 6.53 10.89 -5.12
CA SER A 64 6.35 11.82 -3.98
C SER A 64 6.12 11.09 -2.65
N ASN A 65 5.72 9.82 -2.70
CA ASN A 65 5.37 9.01 -1.54
C ASN A 65 6.35 7.84 -1.41
N CYS A 66 6.75 7.51 -0.18
CA CYS A 66 7.56 6.33 0.06
C CYS A 66 6.80 5.04 -0.33
N ARG A 67 7.54 3.93 -0.48
CA ARG A 67 7.02 2.61 -0.88
C ARG A 67 5.93 2.12 0.08
N LYS A 68 6.09 2.34 1.39
CA LYS A 68 5.10 1.99 2.42
C LYS A 68 3.78 2.72 2.16
N CYS A 69 3.80 4.05 2.07
CA CYS A 69 2.59 4.85 1.83
C CYS A 69 1.95 4.54 0.48
N SER A 70 2.77 4.33 -0.57
CA SER A 70 2.28 3.95 -1.90
C SER A 70 1.59 2.57 -1.89
N ARG A 71 2.13 1.60 -1.14
CA ARG A 71 1.53 0.27 -0.98
C ARG A 71 0.22 0.36 -0.19
N ALA A 72 0.20 1.07 0.92
CA ALA A 72 -0.99 1.32 1.72
C ALA A 72 -2.13 1.95 0.88
N TYR A 73 -1.81 2.98 0.10
CA TYR A 73 -2.77 3.60 -0.83
C TYR A 73 -3.30 2.61 -1.86
N THR A 74 -2.43 1.77 -2.42
CA THR A 74 -2.83 0.74 -3.40
C THR A 74 -3.77 -0.29 -2.78
N ILE A 75 -3.45 -0.77 -1.58
CA ILE A 75 -4.28 -1.75 -0.85
C ILE A 75 -5.66 -1.14 -0.56
N GLN A 76 -5.71 0.07 -0.01
CA GLN A 76 -6.97 0.75 0.28
C GLN A 76 -7.80 0.97 -0.99
N ARG A 77 -7.19 1.39 -2.09
CA ARG A 77 -7.89 1.63 -3.36
C ARG A 77 -8.42 0.37 -4.02
N LYS A 78 -7.70 -0.74 -3.91
CA LYS A 78 -8.09 -2.01 -4.54
C LYS A 78 -9.05 -2.82 -3.69
N TYR A 79 -8.82 -2.85 -2.39
CA TYR A 79 -9.49 -3.78 -1.49
C TYR A 79 -10.38 -3.10 -0.44
N GLY A 80 -10.36 -1.77 -0.33
CA GLY A 80 -11.11 -1.04 0.69
C GLY A 80 -10.56 -1.18 2.11
N ILE A 81 -9.41 -1.84 2.28
CA ILE A 81 -8.79 -2.13 3.59
C ILE A 81 -7.92 -0.94 4.01
N SER A 82 -8.10 -0.46 5.24
CA SER A 82 -7.23 0.57 5.84
C SER A 82 -5.88 -0.04 6.24
N PRO A 83 -4.81 0.77 6.38
CA PRO A 83 -3.53 0.27 6.88
C PRO A 83 -3.65 -0.44 8.23
N ALA A 84 -4.44 0.13 9.15
CA ALA A 84 -4.70 -0.47 10.46
C ALA A 84 -5.38 -1.84 10.33
N ARG A 85 -6.39 -1.98 9.46
CA ARG A 85 -7.05 -3.27 9.24
C ARG A 85 -6.11 -4.30 8.62
N TYR A 86 -5.21 -3.89 7.71
CA TYR A 86 -4.19 -4.79 7.18
C TYR A 86 -3.26 -5.30 8.29
N ASP A 87 -2.81 -4.42 9.18
CA ASP A 87 -1.94 -4.77 10.31
C ASP A 87 -2.66 -5.69 11.32
N GLU A 88 -3.94 -5.45 11.59
CA GLU A 88 -4.81 -6.35 12.38
C GLU A 88 -4.89 -7.75 11.77
N MET A 89 -5.21 -7.85 10.47
CA MET A 89 -5.26 -9.14 9.76
C MET A 89 -3.92 -9.87 9.82
N LEU A 90 -2.81 -9.14 9.68
CA LEU A 90 -1.47 -9.71 9.77
C LEU A 90 -1.18 -10.26 11.18
N ALA A 91 -1.56 -9.52 12.22
CA ALA A 91 -1.39 -9.93 13.61
C ALA A 91 -2.28 -11.12 13.97
N GLU A 92 -3.56 -11.11 13.55
CA GLU A 92 -4.51 -12.22 13.72
C GLU A 92 -3.97 -13.54 13.11
N GLN A 93 -3.16 -13.44 12.04
CA GLN A 93 -2.53 -14.58 11.38
C GLN A 93 -1.17 -14.99 11.98
N GLY A 94 -0.66 -14.28 12.99
CA GLY A 94 0.67 -14.49 13.55
C GLY A 94 1.79 -14.13 12.57
N GLU A 95 1.60 -13.06 11.79
CA GLU A 95 2.57 -12.52 10.81
C GLU A 95 2.94 -13.50 9.68
N GLN A 96 2.07 -14.47 9.40
CA GLN A 96 2.32 -15.57 8.46
C GLN A 96 1.24 -15.65 7.39
N CYS A 97 1.54 -16.36 6.30
CA CYS A 97 0.53 -16.74 5.31
C CYS A 97 -0.60 -17.54 5.98
N ALA A 98 -1.86 -17.16 5.74
CA ALA A 98 -3.00 -17.87 6.33
C ALA A 98 -3.12 -19.34 5.91
N ILE A 99 -2.56 -19.70 4.75
CA ILE A 99 -2.61 -21.05 4.18
C ILE A 99 -1.38 -21.88 4.59
N CYS A 100 -0.20 -21.54 4.08
CA CYS A 100 1.00 -22.36 4.28
C CYS A 100 1.86 -21.97 5.47
N ARG A 101 1.46 -20.93 6.23
CA ARG A 101 2.18 -20.44 7.42
C ARG A 101 3.62 -19.97 7.17
N CYS A 102 4.01 -19.71 5.92
CA CYS A 102 5.33 -19.14 5.66
C CYS A 102 5.42 -17.69 6.21
N VAL A 103 6.55 -17.37 6.83
CA VAL A 103 6.90 -16.01 7.25
C VAL A 103 7.41 -15.22 6.03
N PRO A 104 6.86 -14.03 5.73
CA PRO A 104 7.32 -13.23 4.60
C PRO A 104 8.74 -12.70 4.83
N VAL A 105 9.65 -12.97 3.90
CA VAL A 105 11.00 -12.40 3.88
C VAL A 105 11.09 -11.40 2.72
N PRO A 106 11.59 -10.17 2.98
CA PRO A 106 11.84 -9.20 1.92
C PRO A 106 12.69 -9.78 0.80
N ASN A 107 12.38 -9.42 -0.44
CA ASN A 107 13.10 -9.83 -1.66
C ASN A 107 13.15 -11.33 -1.95
N ARG A 108 12.46 -12.18 -1.18
CA ARG A 108 12.29 -13.60 -1.51
C ARG A 108 11.04 -13.81 -2.35
N ARG A 109 11.20 -14.41 -3.53
CA ARG A 109 10.12 -14.67 -4.48
C ARG A 109 9.07 -15.60 -3.86
N GLY A 110 7.79 -15.31 -4.13
CA GLY A 110 6.67 -16.20 -3.80
C GLY A 110 6.16 -16.11 -2.36
N ILE A 111 6.95 -15.59 -1.42
CA ILE A 111 6.58 -15.60 0.01
C ILE A 111 6.11 -14.25 0.57
N THR A 112 6.10 -13.20 -0.26
CA THR A 112 5.50 -11.92 0.12
C THR A 112 3.99 -12.09 0.28
N LEU A 113 3.40 -11.48 1.31
CA LEU A 113 1.95 -11.52 1.53
C LEU A 113 1.20 -10.55 0.59
N VAL A 114 0.06 -11.03 0.10
CA VAL A 114 -0.93 -10.32 -0.72
C VAL A 114 -2.32 -10.49 -0.09
N VAL A 115 -3.24 -9.59 -0.43
CA VAL A 115 -4.63 -9.67 0.01
C VAL A 115 -5.38 -10.64 -0.90
N ASP A 116 -5.95 -11.69 -0.32
CA ASP A 116 -6.84 -12.64 -0.98
C ASP A 116 -8.30 -12.17 -0.84
N HIS A 117 -9.08 -12.32 -1.90
CA HIS A 117 -10.49 -11.97 -1.90
C HIS A 117 -11.32 -12.91 -2.78
N ASP A 118 -12.61 -12.97 -2.51
CA ASP A 118 -13.53 -13.82 -3.25
C ASP A 118 -13.90 -13.22 -4.62
N HIS A 119 -13.46 -13.89 -5.69
CA HIS A 119 -13.77 -13.49 -7.08
C HIS A 119 -15.22 -13.76 -7.50
N SER A 120 -15.97 -14.60 -6.77
CA SER A 120 -17.41 -14.80 -7.03
C SER A 120 -18.23 -13.58 -6.60
N CYS A 121 -17.78 -12.87 -5.55
CA CYS A 121 -18.41 -11.64 -5.08
C CYS A 121 -17.96 -10.42 -5.90
N CYS A 122 -16.66 -10.28 -6.14
CA CYS A 122 -16.09 -9.17 -6.91
C CYS A 122 -15.19 -9.71 -8.03
N PRO A 123 -15.69 -9.77 -9.28
CA PRO A 123 -14.87 -10.16 -10.42
C PRO A 123 -13.74 -9.16 -10.67
N GLY A 124 -12.54 -9.67 -10.98
CA GLY A 124 -11.37 -8.85 -11.33
C GLY A 124 -10.45 -8.53 -10.14
N ASP A 125 -9.71 -7.42 -10.24
CA ASP A 125 -8.59 -7.11 -9.35
C ASP A 125 -8.96 -6.22 -8.14
N ARG A 126 -10.25 -5.94 -7.94
CA ARG A 126 -10.79 -5.13 -6.86
C ARG A 126 -11.73 -5.93 -5.98
N SER A 127 -11.94 -5.47 -4.75
CA SER A 127 -12.83 -6.08 -3.78
C SER A 127 -13.77 -5.05 -3.16
N CYS A 128 -14.92 -5.51 -2.65
CA CYS A 128 -15.91 -4.68 -1.95
C CYS A 128 -15.58 -4.49 -0.46
N ASN A 129 -14.35 -4.80 -0.03
CA ASN A 129 -13.92 -4.94 1.37
C ASN A 129 -14.54 -6.15 2.09
N SER A 130 -15.84 -6.41 1.93
CA SER A 130 -16.53 -7.53 2.59
C SER A 130 -16.15 -8.91 2.06
N CYS A 131 -15.61 -9.00 0.84
CA CYS A 131 -15.18 -10.26 0.24
C CYS A 131 -13.69 -10.55 0.44
N VAL A 132 -12.99 -9.73 1.23
CA VAL A 132 -11.60 -9.99 1.64
C VAL A 132 -11.58 -11.20 2.55
N ARG A 133 -10.72 -12.17 2.24
CA ARG A 133 -10.60 -13.42 3.01
C ARG A 133 -9.46 -13.32 4.01
N ALA A 134 -8.23 -13.19 3.53
CA ALA A 134 -7.03 -13.24 4.36
C ALA A 134 -5.80 -12.63 3.67
N LEU A 135 -4.68 -12.56 4.37
CA LEU A 135 -3.37 -12.34 3.77
C LEU A 135 -2.71 -13.69 3.47
N ILE A 136 -2.40 -13.96 2.21
CA ILE A 136 -1.72 -15.19 1.78
C ILE A 136 -0.45 -14.86 1.01
N CYS A 137 0.49 -15.79 0.94
CA CYS A 137 1.68 -15.58 0.13
C CYS A 137 1.36 -15.66 -1.37
N VAL A 138 2.16 -14.98 -2.18
CA VAL A 138 2.03 -14.99 -3.66
C VAL A 138 1.95 -16.41 -4.22
N SER A 139 2.74 -17.36 -3.70
CA SER A 139 2.70 -18.76 -4.16
C SER A 139 1.35 -19.43 -3.91
N CYS A 140 0.78 -19.26 -2.71
CA CYS A 140 -0.55 -19.79 -2.40
C CYS A 140 -1.63 -19.10 -3.25
N ASN A 141 -1.54 -17.79 -3.44
CA ASN A 141 -2.48 -17.05 -4.28
C ASN A 141 -2.46 -17.54 -5.74
N ILE A 142 -1.28 -17.79 -6.29
CA ILE A 142 -1.14 -18.33 -7.65
C ILE A 142 -1.73 -19.75 -7.72
N ALA A 143 -1.49 -20.59 -6.71
CA ALA A 143 -2.02 -21.95 -6.67
C ALA A 143 -3.56 -21.96 -6.64
N LEU A 144 -4.19 -21.12 -5.82
CA LEU A 144 -5.64 -20.95 -5.79
C LEU A 144 -6.19 -20.50 -7.16
N GLY A 145 -5.59 -19.45 -7.74
CA GLY A 145 -5.98 -18.96 -9.05
C GLY A 145 -5.77 -19.99 -10.17
N ALA A 146 -4.73 -20.81 -10.12
CA ALA A 146 -4.48 -21.90 -11.08
C ALA A 146 -5.53 -23.01 -10.96
N ALA A 147 -6.03 -23.25 -9.75
CA ALA A 147 -7.19 -24.10 -9.53
C ALA A 147 -8.52 -23.42 -9.92
N GLY A 148 -8.52 -22.13 -10.24
CA GLY A 148 -9.72 -21.37 -10.58
C GLY A 148 -10.64 -21.13 -9.38
N ASP A 149 -10.08 -21.09 -8.17
CA ASP A 149 -10.82 -21.00 -6.91
C ASP A 149 -11.90 -22.10 -6.74
N ASP A 150 -11.70 -23.25 -7.41
CA ASP A 150 -12.63 -24.38 -7.49
C ASP A 150 -12.27 -25.46 -6.47
N VAL A 151 -13.18 -25.67 -5.51
CA VAL A 151 -13.00 -26.64 -4.42
C VAL A 151 -12.96 -28.08 -4.92
N ASP A 152 -13.78 -28.43 -5.92
CA ASP A 152 -13.84 -29.79 -6.45
C ASP A 152 -12.56 -30.13 -7.23
N ARG A 153 -12.01 -29.14 -7.95
CA ARG A 153 -10.71 -29.26 -8.60
C ARG A 153 -9.59 -29.44 -7.59
N LEU A 154 -9.57 -28.65 -6.51
CA LEU A 154 -8.57 -28.79 -5.44
C LEU A 154 -8.64 -30.16 -4.76
N ASN A 155 -9.84 -30.67 -4.50
CA ASN A 155 -10.03 -32.03 -3.97
C ASN A 155 -9.52 -33.10 -4.94
N SER A 156 -9.77 -32.93 -6.24
CA SER A 156 -9.25 -33.83 -7.27
C SER A 156 -7.71 -33.84 -7.31
N MET A 157 -7.07 -32.67 -7.15
CA MET A 157 -5.62 -32.56 -7.05
C MET A 157 -5.07 -33.30 -5.81
N ILE A 158 -5.76 -33.21 -4.66
CA ILE A 158 -5.38 -33.95 -3.45
C ILE A 158 -5.47 -35.46 -3.69
N GLY A 159 -6.55 -35.94 -4.32
CA GLY A 159 -6.72 -37.35 -4.68
C GLY A 159 -5.58 -37.85 -5.56
N TYR A 160 -5.29 -37.13 -6.64
CA TYR A 160 -4.16 -37.44 -7.54
C TYR A 160 -2.83 -37.59 -6.79
N LEU A 161 -2.51 -36.67 -5.88
CA LEU A 161 -1.27 -36.73 -5.09
C LEU A 161 -1.24 -37.91 -4.13
N LYS A 162 -2.38 -38.32 -3.56
CA LYS A 162 -2.45 -39.47 -2.67
C LYS A 162 -2.25 -40.77 -3.44
N ASP A 163 -2.85 -40.90 -4.61
CA ASP A 163 -2.79 -42.10 -5.43
C ASP A 163 -1.39 -42.34 -6.04
N HIS A 164 -0.56 -41.28 -6.14
CA HIS A 164 0.78 -41.32 -6.72
C HIS A 164 1.90 -41.01 -5.71
N ARG A 165 1.63 -41.15 -4.41
CA ARG A 165 2.65 -41.14 -3.35
C ARG A 165 2.97 -42.58 -2.97
N GLU A 166 4.18 -43.04 -3.30
CA GLU A 166 4.76 -44.27 -2.75
C GLU A 166 4.96 -44.16 -1.24
#